data_AF-A0A8X6GN57-F1
#
_entry.id   AF-A0A8X6GN57-F1
#
_cell.length_a   1.000
_cell.length_b   1.000
_cell.length_c   1.000
_cell.angle_alpha   90.00
_cell.angle_beta   90.00
_cell.angle_gamma   90.00
#
_symmetry.space_group_name_H-M   'P 1'
#
loop_
_entity.id
_entity.type
_entity.pdbx_description
1 polymer ?
#
loop_
_entity_poly.entity_id
_entity_poly.type
_entity_poly.pdbx_seq_one_letter_code
_entity_poly.pdbx_strand_id
1 'polypeptide(L)'
;MLDHPSYSPDLTPSNYHLSLRSIGGRIVGSVWWFFTLIIISSYTANLAAFLTVERMVTPINSADDLVKQTEVEYGTLRYSSTQEFFKRSKINVYARMWEFMNSRKHVFVSSYEEGIRRVRESKGKYAFLMESTKNDYTNERQPCDTMKVGRNLDAKGYGVATPLGSNLRDQLNLAVLSLKEKGDLARLENKWWFDRSECRNGDTKESSQNELTLSNVAGCFYILIGGLVLAMVVALLEFCYKARIEAVRSKVRCL
;
A
#
# COMPACT_ATOMS: atom_id res chain seq x y z
N MET A 1 10.89 72.50 -21.21
CA MET A 1 11.28 71.90 -19.93
C MET A 1 10.05 71.29 -19.34
N LEU A 2 9.81 70.00 -19.60
CA LEU A 2 8.86 69.11 -18.92
C LEU A 2 9.02 67.73 -19.58
N ASP A 3 9.89 66.93 -18.99
CA ASP A 3 10.02 65.50 -19.30
C ASP A 3 8.79 64.76 -18.76
N HIS A 4 8.13 64.00 -19.63
CA HIS A 4 7.31 62.86 -19.23
C HIS A 4 8.21 61.62 -19.16
N PRO A 5 8.11 60.79 -18.12
CA PRO A 5 8.46 59.40 -18.24
C PRO A 5 7.21 58.52 -18.12
N SER A 6 7.05 57.71 -19.16
CA SER A 6 6.14 56.58 -19.27
C SER A 6 6.50 55.46 -18.28
N TYR A 7 5.45 54.83 -17.75
CA TYR A 7 5.33 53.41 -17.37
C TYR A 7 6.14 52.52 -18.34
N SER A 8 6.91 51.47 -18.01
CA SER A 8 7.02 50.48 -16.92
C SER A 8 8.33 49.67 -17.19
N PRO A 9 8.89 48.83 -16.28
CA PRO A 9 8.58 47.39 -16.35
C PRO A 9 8.72 46.58 -15.03
N ASP A 10 7.96 45.49 -15.01
CA ASP A 10 8.32 44.12 -14.63
C ASP A 10 8.68 43.66 -13.20
N LEU A 11 7.98 42.56 -12.87
CA LEU A 11 8.10 41.65 -11.74
C LEU A 11 9.48 41.00 -11.62
N THR A 12 10.12 41.12 -10.44
CA THR A 12 11.04 40.10 -9.91
C THR A 12 10.80 39.91 -8.40
N PRO A 13 10.97 38.69 -7.86
CA PRO A 13 10.63 38.36 -6.47
C PRO A 13 11.79 38.73 -5.54
N SER A 14 11.86 39.97 -5.10
CA SER A 14 12.95 40.43 -4.22
C SER A 14 12.48 41.37 -3.10
N ASN A 15 11.39 41.02 -2.42
CA ASN A 15 10.96 41.73 -1.21
C ASN A 15 11.27 40.96 0.08
N TYR A 16 12.56 40.72 0.36
CA TYR A 16 13.06 40.41 1.70
C TYR A 16 14.21 41.35 2.12
N HIS A 17 14.25 42.59 1.63
CA HIS A 17 15.26 43.55 2.08
C HIS A 17 14.78 44.38 3.29
N LEU A 18 14.57 43.72 4.44
CA LEU A 18 14.95 44.32 5.72
C LEU A 18 16.37 43.85 6.02
N SER A 19 17.35 44.40 5.29
CA SER A 19 18.76 44.19 5.63
C SER A 19 18.96 44.65 7.07
N LEU A 20 19.07 43.70 8.01
CA LEU A 20 19.44 43.99 9.39
C LEU A 20 20.74 44.79 9.36
N ARG A 21 20.62 46.07 9.66
CA ARG A 21 21.69 47.07 9.58
C ARG A 21 22.77 46.81 10.64
N SER A 22 22.45 46.00 11.66
CA SER A 22 23.33 45.57 12.74
C SER A 22 23.99 44.21 12.46
N ILE A 23 25.29 44.08 12.75
CA ILE A 23 26.08 42.84 12.59
C ILE A 23 25.41 41.64 13.29
N GLY A 24 24.81 41.86 14.47
CA GLY A 24 24.15 40.80 15.23
C GLY A 24 22.92 40.25 14.51
N GLY A 25 22.19 41.11 13.80
CA GLY A 25 21.04 40.68 13.00
C GLY A 25 21.43 39.83 11.81
N ARG A 26 22.58 40.10 11.19
CA ARG A 26 23.11 39.27 10.11
C ARG A 26 23.51 37.87 10.60
N ILE A 27 24.15 37.79 11.76
CA ILE A 27 24.53 36.49 12.36
C ILE A 27 23.29 35.67 12.67
N VAL A 28 22.28 36.27 13.31
CA VAL A 28 21.00 35.59 13.61
C VAL A 28 20.29 35.16 12.33
N GLY A 29 20.26 36.03 11.30
CA GLY A 29 19.68 35.71 10.00
C GLY A 29 20.37 34.54 9.30
N SER A 30 21.71 34.50 9.31
CA SER A 30 22.48 33.41 8.72
C SER A 30 22.27 32.08 9.44
N VAL A 31 22.24 32.09 10.78
CA VAL A 31 21.97 30.89 11.59
C VAL A 31 20.53 30.40 11.34
N TRP A 32 19.56 31.31 11.30
CA TRP A 32 18.17 30.98 11.00
C TRP A 32 17.99 30.40 9.60
N TRP A 33 18.67 30.97 8.61
CA TRP A 33 18.65 30.48 7.23
C TRP A 33 19.22 29.07 7.13
N PHE A 34 20.37 28.83 7.76
CA PHE A 34 21.00 27.51 7.78
C PHE A 34 20.13 26.46 8.49
N PHE A 35 19.54 26.83 9.63
CA PHE A 35 18.59 25.98 10.35
C PHE A 35 17.36 25.62 9.49
N THR A 36 16.78 26.63 8.83
CA THR A 36 15.62 26.44 7.94
C THR A 36 15.96 25.53 6.75
N LEU A 37 17.14 25.70 6.15
CA LEU A 37 17.60 24.83 5.06
C LEU A 37 17.74 23.36 5.52
N ILE A 38 18.29 23.11 6.71
CA ILE A 38 18.40 21.75 7.25
C ILE A 38 17.02 21.11 7.44
N ILE A 39 16.07 21.87 7.98
CA ILE A 39 14.69 21.37 8.18
C ILE A 39 14.02 21.06 6.85
N ILE A 40 14.04 21.99 5.89
CA ILE A 40 13.41 21.78 4.58
C ILE A 40 14.04 20.57 3.87
N SER A 41 15.37 20.47 3.90
CA SER A 41 16.10 19.34 3.29
C SER A 41 15.71 18.01 3.94
N SER A 42 15.69 17.95 5.28
CA SER A 42 15.32 16.73 6.01
C SER A 42 13.86 16.32 5.78
N TYR A 43 12.95 17.30 5.75
CA TYR A 43 11.55 17.06 5.44
C TYR A 43 11.37 16.55 4.01
N THR A 44 12.05 17.19 3.04
CA THR A 44 12.00 16.80 1.63
C THR A 44 12.57 15.39 1.42
N ALA A 45 13.65 15.04 2.11
CA ALA A 45 14.24 13.71 2.07
C ALA A 45 13.30 12.63 2.64
N ASN A 46 12.69 12.88 3.80
CA ASN A 46 11.73 11.95 4.40
C ASN A 46 10.47 11.80 3.56
N LEU A 47 9.96 12.90 2.98
CA LEU A 47 8.83 12.87 2.07
C LEU A 47 9.16 12.07 0.80
N ALA A 48 10.33 12.28 0.20
CA ALA A 48 10.78 11.51 -0.96
C ALA A 48 10.94 10.01 -0.63
N ALA A 49 11.49 9.68 0.54
CA ALA A 49 11.56 8.30 1.02
C ALA A 49 10.16 7.68 1.20
N PHE A 50 9.20 8.43 1.73
CA PHE A 50 7.83 7.95 1.87
C PHE A 50 7.14 7.76 0.51
N LEU A 51 7.30 8.70 -0.42
CA LEU A 51 6.72 8.64 -1.77
C LEU A 51 7.31 7.53 -2.64
N THR A 52 8.56 7.13 -2.39
CA THR A 52 9.23 6.03 -3.09
C THR A 52 8.97 4.67 -2.44
N VAL A 53 8.62 4.63 -1.16
CA VAL A 53 8.25 3.40 -0.45
C VAL A 53 6.75 3.17 -0.56
N GLU A 54 6.32 2.66 -1.70
CA GLU A 54 5.06 1.91 -1.75
C GLU A 54 5.26 0.61 -0.97
N ARG A 55 4.85 0.59 0.30
CA ARG A 55 4.63 -0.71 0.94
C ARG A 55 3.43 -1.32 0.22
N MET A 56 3.63 -2.43 -0.48
CA MET A 56 2.58 -3.44 -0.60
C MET A 56 2.30 -3.94 0.83
N VAL A 57 1.57 -3.14 1.62
CA VAL A 57 1.08 -3.56 2.93
C VAL A 57 -0.04 -4.52 2.64
N THR A 58 0.31 -5.80 2.60
CA THR A 58 -0.68 -6.86 2.69
C THR A 58 -1.26 -6.76 4.11
N PRO A 59 -2.57 -6.49 4.28
CA PRO A 59 -3.17 -6.34 5.61
C PRO A 59 -3.07 -7.62 6.44
N ILE A 60 -2.75 -8.75 5.79
CA ILE A 60 -2.61 -10.07 6.37
C ILE A 60 -1.21 -10.57 6.02
N ASN A 61 -0.49 -11.12 7.01
CA ASN A 61 0.82 -11.77 6.80
C ASN A 61 0.79 -13.26 7.19
N SER A 62 -0.21 -13.69 7.96
CA SER A 62 -0.30 -15.03 8.50
C SER A 62 -1.75 -15.49 8.69
N ALA A 63 -1.95 -16.81 8.83
CA ALA A 63 -3.25 -17.37 9.20
C ALA A 63 -3.71 -16.90 10.60
N ASP A 64 -2.78 -16.62 11.52
CA ASP A 64 -3.10 -16.05 12.83
C ASP A 64 -3.75 -14.66 12.71
N ASP A 65 -3.30 -13.85 11.75
CA ASP A 65 -3.88 -12.53 11.51
C ASP A 65 -5.30 -12.65 10.95
N LEU A 66 -5.56 -13.63 10.08
CA LEU A 66 -6.91 -13.93 9.56
C LEU A 66 -7.90 -14.27 10.67
N VAL A 67 -7.47 -14.95 11.73
CA VAL A 67 -8.34 -15.36 12.84
C VAL A 67 -8.66 -14.20 13.80
N LYS A 68 -7.77 -13.22 13.91
CA LYS A 68 -7.95 -12.06 14.81
C LYS A 68 -8.96 -11.05 14.28
N GLN A 69 -9.27 -11.09 13.00
CA GLN A 69 -10.12 -10.13 12.29
C GLN A 69 -11.29 -10.83 11.59
N THR A 70 -12.31 -10.07 11.20
CA THR A 70 -13.49 -10.59 10.49
C THR A 70 -13.84 -9.80 9.23
N GLU A 71 -13.00 -8.83 8.85
CA GLU A 71 -13.19 -7.98 7.66
C GLU A 71 -12.93 -8.75 6.37
N VAL A 72 -11.88 -9.59 6.36
CA VAL A 72 -11.52 -10.48 5.27
C VAL A 72 -12.07 -11.86 5.59
N GLU A 73 -13.08 -12.28 4.83
CA GLU A 73 -13.60 -13.64 4.88
C GLU A 73 -12.58 -14.61 4.28
N TYR A 74 -12.59 -15.87 4.71
CA TYR A 74 -11.74 -16.90 4.12
C TYR A 74 -12.49 -18.22 3.98
N GLY A 75 -12.12 -18.99 2.97
CA GLY A 75 -12.79 -20.24 2.63
C GLY A 75 -11.90 -21.22 1.89
N THR A 76 -12.41 -22.45 1.75
CA THR A 76 -11.75 -23.56 1.06
C THR A 76 -12.66 -24.15 -0.02
N LEU A 77 -12.11 -25.02 -0.85
CA LEU A 77 -12.89 -25.85 -1.76
C LEU A 77 -13.77 -26.83 -0.97
N ARG A 78 -15.03 -27.03 -1.39
CA ARG A 78 -15.96 -28.02 -0.80
C ARG A 78 -15.44 -29.44 -1.02
N TYR A 79 -15.63 -30.29 -0.02
CA TYR A 79 -15.26 -31.71 -0.04
C TYR A 79 -13.79 -31.97 -0.37
N SER A 80 -12.92 -31.01 -0.01
CA SER A 80 -11.47 -31.09 -0.26
C SER A 80 -10.68 -31.58 0.95
N SER A 81 -9.45 -32.04 0.69
CA SER A 81 -8.48 -32.40 1.73
C SER A 81 -8.17 -31.21 2.65
N THR A 82 -8.17 -29.99 2.13
CA THR A 82 -7.97 -28.74 2.87
C THR A 82 -9.15 -28.47 3.80
N GLN A 83 -10.39 -28.68 3.35
CA GLN A 83 -11.56 -28.55 4.21
C GLN A 83 -11.52 -29.55 5.38
N GLU A 84 -11.22 -30.81 5.07
CA GLU A 84 -11.15 -31.87 6.08
C GLU A 84 -9.99 -31.64 7.06
N PHE A 85 -8.87 -31.05 6.60
CA PHE A 85 -7.77 -30.62 7.46
C PHE A 85 -8.23 -29.65 8.54
N PHE A 86 -8.94 -28.58 8.17
CA PHE A 86 -9.45 -27.62 9.16
C PHE A 86 -10.47 -28.25 10.10
N LYS A 87 -11.35 -29.11 9.59
CA LYS A 87 -12.35 -29.83 10.39
C LYS A 87 -11.74 -30.76 11.44
N ARG A 88 -10.62 -31.42 11.13
CA ARG A 88 -9.94 -32.37 12.03
C ARG A 88 -8.80 -31.77 12.85
N SER A 89 -8.45 -30.52 12.57
CA SER A 89 -7.28 -29.90 13.19
C SER A 89 -7.48 -29.72 14.70
N LYS A 90 -6.46 -30.08 15.48
CA LYS A 90 -6.43 -29.87 16.94
C LYS A 90 -5.71 -28.59 17.34
N ILE A 91 -5.15 -27.86 16.38
CA ILE A 91 -4.45 -26.60 16.63
C ILE A 91 -5.50 -25.50 16.80
N ASN A 92 -5.46 -24.78 17.92
CA ASN A 92 -6.45 -23.77 18.30
C ASN A 92 -6.74 -22.75 17.18
N VAL A 93 -5.71 -22.28 16.48
CA VAL A 93 -5.85 -21.32 15.37
C VAL A 93 -6.72 -21.91 14.24
N TYR A 94 -6.40 -23.12 13.79
CA TYR A 94 -7.11 -23.79 12.71
C TYR A 94 -8.50 -24.28 13.11
N ALA A 95 -8.68 -24.68 14.37
CA ALA A 95 -10.00 -25.01 14.92
C ALA A 95 -10.94 -23.78 14.90
N ARG A 96 -10.44 -22.61 15.30
CA ARG A 96 -11.19 -21.34 15.20
C ARG A 96 -11.49 -20.96 13.75
N MET A 97 -10.54 -21.15 12.84
CA MET A 97 -10.79 -20.97 11.40
C MET A 97 -11.90 -21.89 10.90
N TRP A 98 -11.91 -23.14 11.35
CA TRP A 98 -12.97 -24.07 11.01
C TRP A 98 -14.32 -23.63 11.57
N GLU A 99 -14.42 -23.20 12.82
CA GLU A 99 -15.66 -22.66 13.40
C GLU A 99 -16.19 -21.47 12.60
N PHE A 100 -15.31 -20.54 12.22
CA PHE A 100 -15.63 -19.41 11.35
C PHE A 100 -16.22 -19.88 10.00
N MET A 101 -15.53 -20.78 9.31
CA MET A 101 -15.98 -21.29 8.01
C MET A 101 -17.24 -22.16 8.13
N ASN A 102 -17.37 -22.92 9.21
CA ASN A 102 -18.50 -23.80 9.46
C ASN A 102 -19.77 -23.01 9.75
N SER A 103 -19.67 -21.87 10.44
CA SER A 103 -20.78 -20.93 10.67
C SER A 103 -21.23 -20.21 9.39
N ARG A 104 -20.31 -19.97 8.45
CA ARG A 104 -20.55 -19.23 7.20
C ARG A 104 -20.44 -20.13 5.98
N LYS A 105 -21.46 -20.93 5.70
CA LYS A 105 -21.42 -21.92 4.61
C LYS A 105 -21.19 -21.32 3.22
N HIS A 106 -21.45 -20.02 3.02
CA HIS A 106 -21.21 -19.33 1.75
C HIS A 106 -19.72 -19.14 1.45
N VAL A 107 -18.80 -19.25 2.42
CA VAL A 107 -17.35 -19.08 2.14
C VAL A 107 -16.76 -20.24 1.35
N PHE A 108 -17.41 -21.41 1.33
CA PHE A 108 -16.90 -22.54 0.56
C PHE A 108 -17.31 -22.47 -0.91
N VAL A 109 -16.36 -22.73 -1.79
CA VAL A 109 -16.52 -22.73 -3.25
C VAL A 109 -16.51 -24.15 -3.82
N SER A 110 -17.06 -24.34 -5.01
CA SER A 110 -17.22 -25.67 -5.63
C SER A 110 -16.09 -26.02 -6.60
N SER A 111 -15.37 -25.03 -7.15
CA SER A 111 -14.18 -25.24 -7.98
C SER A 111 -13.05 -24.26 -7.64
N TYR A 112 -11.83 -24.57 -8.10
CA TYR A 112 -10.69 -23.67 -7.95
C TYR A 112 -10.90 -22.36 -8.72
N GLU A 113 -11.49 -22.43 -9.92
CA GLU A 113 -11.76 -21.28 -10.78
C GLU A 113 -12.78 -20.34 -10.15
N GLU A 114 -13.81 -20.88 -9.49
CA GLU A 114 -14.78 -20.09 -8.70
C GLU A 114 -14.08 -19.40 -7.52
N GLY A 115 -13.23 -20.13 -6.79
CA GLY A 115 -12.45 -19.58 -5.68
C GLY A 115 -11.53 -18.44 -6.09
N ILE A 116 -10.77 -18.63 -7.18
CA ILE A 116 -9.86 -17.62 -7.72
C ILE A 116 -10.66 -16.41 -8.20
N ARG A 117 -11.74 -16.61 -8.97
CA ARG A 117 -12.59 -15.50 -9.45
C ARG A 117 -13.16 -14.71 -8.28
N ARG A 118 -13.64 -15.38 -7.24
CA ARG A 118 -14.18 -14.70 -6.05
C ARG A 118 -13.14 -13.85 -5.33
N VAL A 119 -11.89 -14.32 -5.21
CA VAL A 119 -10.80 -13.52 -4.64
C VAL A 119 -10.61 -12.22 -5.43
N ARG A 120 -10.58 -12.32 -6.77
CA ARG A 120 -10.43 -11.17 -7.68
C ARG A 120 -11.58 -10.17 -7.54
N GLU A 121 -12.81 -10.66 -7.48
CA GLU A 121 -14.02 -9.83 -7.37
C GLU A 121 -14.18 -9.18 -5.98
N SER A 122 -13.63 -9.80 -4.94
CA SER A 122 -13.83 -9.37 -3.55
C SER A 122 -12.95 -8.20 -3.11
N LYS A 123 -12.07 -7.67 -3.99
CA LYS A 123 -11.21 -6.50 -3.72
C LYS A 123 -10.48 -6.57 -2.38
N GLY A 124 -9.88 -7.73 -2.07
CA GLY A 124 -9.12 -7.96 -0.83
C GLY A 124 -9.96 -8.33 0.40
N LYS A 125 -11.28 -8.49 0.28
CA LYS A 125 -12.17 -8.91 1.38
C LYS A 125 -12.43 -10.42 1.46
N TYR A 126 -11.81 -11.20 0.58
CA TYR A 126 -11.91 -12.66 0.59
C TYR A 126 -10.55 -13.30 0.31
N ALA A 127 -10.16 -14.26 1.15
CA ALA A 127 -8.95 -15.07 0.99
C ALA A 127 -9.32 -16.53 0.71
N PHE A 128 -8.76 -17.10 -0.35
CA PHE A 128 -9.00 -18.48 -0.73
C PHE A 128 -7.83 -19.38 -0.33
N LEU A 129 -8.12 -20.35 0.54
CA LEU A 129 -7.12 -21.29 1.04
C LEU A 129 -7.08 -22.52 0.12
N MET A 130 -5.94 -22.70 -0.56
CA MET A 130 -5.69 -23.79 -1.49
C MET A 130 -4.28 -24.37 -1.32
N GLU A 131 -4.00 -25.46 -2.04
CA GLU A 131 -2.68 -26.10 -2.06
C GLU A 131 -1.62 -25.15 -2.63
N SER A 132 -0.41 -25.19 -2.07
CA SER A 132 0.66 -24.24 -2.42
C SER A 132 1.04 -24.30 -3.89
N THR A 133 1.08 -25.49 -4.48
CA THR A 133 1.39 -25.73 -5.89
C THR A 133 0.42 -25.01 -6.84
N LYS A 134 -0.89 -25.09 -6.57
CA LYS A 134 -1.92 -24.40 -7.35
C LYS A 134 -1.85 -22.89 -7.14
N ASN A 135 -1.59 -22.44 -5.91
CA ASN A 135 -1.41 -21.03 -5.59
C ASN A 135 -0.20 -20.44 -6.35
N ASP A 136 0.96 -21.07 -6.24
CA ASP A 136 2.19 -20.66 -6.91
C ASP A 136 1.99 -20.67 -8.44
N TYR A 137 1.27 -21.66 -8.98
CA TYR A 137 0.93 -21.69 -10.41
C TYR A 137 0.03 -20.52 -10.83
N THR A 138 -1.01 -20.22 -10.05
CA THR A 138 -1.99 -19.17 -10.40
C THR A 138 -1.36 -17.77 -10.33
N ASN A 139 -0.44 -17.53 -9.41
CA ASN A 139 0.27 -16.24 -9.30
C ASN A 139 1.14 -15.93 -10.51
N GLU A 140 1.63 -16.96 -11.20
CA GLU A 140 2.47 -16.84 -12.40
C GLU A 140 1.65 -16.75 -13.71
N ARG A 141 0.31 -16.63 -13.62
CA ARG A 141 -0.63 -16.58 -14.75
C ARG A 141 -1.37 -15.25 -14.82
N GLN A 142 -1.72 -14.83 -16.03
CA GLN A 142 -2.47 -13.59 -16.21
C GLN A 142 -3.84 -13.63 -15.50
N PRO A 143 -4.30 -12.50 -14.95
CA PRO A 143 -3.73 -11.15 -15.04
C PRO A 143 -2.77 -10.78 -13.88
N CYS A 144 -2.10 -11.75 -13.23
CA CYS A 144 -1.08 -11.50 -12.19
C CYS A 144 -1.60 -10.70 -10.99
N ASP A 145 -2.89 -10.88 -10.67
CA ASP A 145 -3.64 -10.14 -9.66
C ASP A 145 -3.79 -10.90 -8.33
N THR A 146 -3.13 -12.05 -8.22
CA THR A 146 -3.11 -12.87 -7.01
C THR A 146 -1.70 -12.94 -6.43
N MET A 147 -1.62 -13.16 -5.12
CA MET A 147 -0.35 -13.36 -4.43
C MET A 147 -0.51 -14.40 -3.32
N LYS A 148 0.57 -15.14 -3.07
CA LYS A 148 0.69 -16.02 -1.91
C LYS A 148 1.16 -15.22 -0.70
N VAL A 149 0.45 -15.40 0.41
CA VAL A 149 0.75 -14.72 1.68
C VAL A 149 1.08 -15.75 2.74
N GLY A 150 2.16 -15.50 3.48
CA GLY A 150 2.59 -16.35 4.59
C GLY A 150 3.20 -17.69 4.17
N ARG A 151 3.43 -18.54 5.17
CA ARG A 151 3.98 -19.90 5.00
C ARG A 151 2.88 -20.93 4.79
N ASN A 152 3.25 -22.07 4.22
CA ASN A 152 2.36 -23.23 4.12
C ASN A 152 1.88 -23.66 5.51
N LEU A 153 0.60 -24.00 5.62
CA LEU A 153 -0.05 -24.37 6.90
C LEU A 153 0.23 -25.83 7.29
N ASP A 154 0.49 -26.67 6.30
CA ASP A 154 0.89 -28.07 6.45
C ASP A 154 1.99 -28.43 5.44
N ALA A 155 2.59 -29.60 5.64
CA ALA A 155 3.54 -30.19 4.72
C ALA A 155 2.88 -31.41 4.06
N LYS A 156 2.33 -31.21 2.86
CA LYS A 156 1.76 -32.27 2.02
C LYS A 156 2.53 -32.40 0.73
N GLY A 157 2.45 -33.58 0.12
CA GLY A 157 3.07 -33.87 -1.17
C GLY A 157 2.20 -34.77 -2.02
N TYR A 158 2.33 -34.66 -3.35
CA TYR A 158 1.69 -35.56 -4.30
C TYR A 158 2.51 -36.85 -4.44
N GLY A 159 1.81 -37.95 -4.70
CA GLY A 159 2.41 -39.26 -4.96
C GLY A 159 1.68 -39.98 -6.08
N VAL A 160 2.38 -40.92 -6.72
CA VAL A 160 1.80 -41.80 -7.73
C VAL A 160 1.17 -43.00 -7.02
N ALA A 161 -0.13 -43.21 -7.21
CA ALA A 161 -0.85 -44.31 -6.59
C ALA A 161 -0.93 -45.53 -7.52
N THR A 162 -0.77 -46.73 -6.97
CA THR A 162 -1.04 -48.00 -7.64
C THR A 162 -2.06 -48.83 -6.85
N PRO A 163 -2.78 -49.76 -7.49
CA PRO A 163 -3.65 -50.70 -6.76
C PRO A 163 -2.87 -51.47 -5.69
N LEU A 164 -3.54 -51.80 -4.59
CA LEU A 164 -2.95 -52.61 -3.52
C LEU A 164 -2.42 -53.93 -4.09
N GLY A 165 -1.16 -54.26 -3.78
CA GLY A 165 -0.51 -55.49 -4.24
C GLY A 165 0.04 -55.44 -5.68
N SER A 166 0.03 -54.28 -6.35
CA SER A 166 0.60 -54.17 -7.70
C SER A 166 2.13 -54.31 -7.71
N ASN A 167 2.65 -55.16 -8.60
CA ASN A 167 4.09 -55.33 -8.85
C ASN A 167 4.78 -54.06 -9.38
N LEU A 168 4.02 -53.06 -9.85
CA LEU A 168 4.56 -51.79 -10.34
C LEU A 168 4.98 -50.84 -9.23
N ARG A 169 4.52 -51.07 -7.99
CA ARG A 169 4.74 -50.14 -6.86
C ARG A 169 6.23 -49.87 -6.64
N ASP A 170 7.02 -50.94 -6.53
CA ASP A 170 8.44 -50.82 -6.17
C ASP A 170 9.26 -50.25 -7.34
N GLN A 171 8.94 -50.66 -8.58
CA GLN A 171 9.57 -50.12 -9.78
C GLN A 171 9.30 -48.61 -9.95
N LEU A 172 8.05 -48.17 -9.76
CA LEU A 172 7.68 -46.76 -9.82
C LEU A 172 8.33 -45.95 -8.70
N ASN A 173 8.38 -46.50 -7.48
CA ASN A 173 9.01 -45.82 -6.35
C ASN A 173 10.51 -45.58 -6.62
N LEU A 174 11.24 -46.58 -7.11
CA LEU A 174 12.66 -46.44 -7.49
C LEU A 174 12.84 -45.45 -8.64
N ALA A 175 11.95 -45.45 -9.63
CA ALA A 175 12.01 -44.49 -10.73
C ALA A 175 11.81 -43.03 -10.26
N VAL A 176 10.83 -42.79 -9.38
CA VAL A 176 10.57 -41.46 -8.80
C VAL A 176 11.76 -41.01 -7.94
N LEU A 177 12.35 -41.90 -7.15
CA LEU A 177 13.56 -41.60 -6.37
C LEU A 177 14.73 -41.20 -7.28
N SER A 178 14.97 -41.95 -8.37
CA SER A 178 16.02 -41.62 -9.33
C SER A 178 15.81 -40.25 -10.00
N LEU A 179 14.57 -39.92 -10.40
CA LEU A 179 14.25 -38.61 -10.97
C LEU A 179 14.43 -37.46 -9.95
N LYS A 180 14.15 -37.73 -8.67
CA LYS A 180 14.37 -36.76 -7.59
C LYS A 180 15.87 -36.52 -7.35
N GLU A 181 16.67 -37.57 -7.23
CA GLU A 181 18.12 -37.48 -6.99
C GLU A 181 18.86 -36.79 -8.15
N LYS A 182 18.42 -37.03 -9.39
CA LYS A 182 18.97 -36.35 -10.58
C LYS A 182 18.54 -34.88 -10.69
N GLY A 183 17.59 -34.42 -9.88
CA GLY A 183 17.02 -33.08 -9.98
C GLY A 183 16.08 -32.87 -11.17
N ASP A 184 15.67 -33.95 -11.85
CA ASP A 184 14.79 -33.86 -13.02
C ASP A 184 13.41 -33.32 -12.64
N LEU A 185 12.89 -33.68 -11.46
CA LEU A 185 11.61 -33.16 -10.96
C LEU A 185 11.66 -31.66 -10.69
N ALA A 186 12.74 -31.17 -10.07
CA ALA A 186 12.92 -29.73 -9.82
C ALA A 186 13.06 -28.94 -11.13
N ARG A 187 13.74 -29.52 -12.13
CA ARG A 187 13.83 -28.93 -13.48
C ARG A 187 12.46 -28.86 -14.15
N LEU A 188 11.63 -29.89 -14.01
CA LEU A 188 10.26 -29.89 -14.54
C LEU A 188 9.37 -28.87 -13.83
N GLU A 189 9.45 -28.78 -12.51
CA GLU A 189 8.73 -27.78 -11.72
C GLU A 189 9.05 -26.37 -12.21
N ASN A 190 10.33 -26.00 -12.28
CA ASN A 190 10.75 -24.69 -12.78
C ASN A 190 10.27 -24.41 -14.20
N LYS A 191 10.36 -25.41 -15.08
CA LYS A 191 9.92 -25.31 -16.48
C LYS A 191 8.43 -25.01 -16.62
N TRP A 192 7.58 -25.62 -15.79
CA TRP A 192 6.13 -25.52 -15.93
C TRP A 192 5.49 -24.40 -15.10
N TRP A 193 6.13 -23.99 -14.00
CA TRP A 193 5.66 -22.89 -13.15
C TRP A 193 6.29 -21.55 -13.54
N PHE A 194 7.62 -21.46 -13.60
CA PHE A 194 8.33 -20.18 -13.65
C PHE A 194 8.85 -19.81 -15.04
N ASP A 195 9.46 -20.76 -15.77
CA ASP A 195 10.01 -20.47 -17.12
C ASP A 195 8.90 -20.16 -18.14
N ARG A 196 7.70 -20.70 -17.89
CA ARG A 196 6.49 -20.47 -18.68
C ARG A 196 5.51 -19.53 -17.97
N SER A 197 6.00 -18.71 -17.04
CA SER A 197 5.21 -17.66 -16.43
C SER A 197 4.69 -16.71 -17.51
N GLU A 198 3.39 -16.43 -17.45
CA GLU A 198 2.76 -15.37 -18.25
C GLU A 198 2.90 -14.02 -17.55
N CYS A 199 3.17 -14.06 -16.24
CA CYS A 199 3.57 -12.95 -15.39
C CYS A 199 5.08 -12.70 -15.44
N ARG A 200 5.65 -12.70 -16.65
CA ARG A 200 7.04 -12.31 -16.82
C ARG A 200 7.14 -10.81 -16.52
N ASN A 201 8.10 -10.42 -15.68
CA ASN A 201 8.49 -9.02 -15.44
C ASN A 201 8.95 -8.36 -16.75
N GLY A 202 8.00 -8.02 -17.61
CA GLY A 202 8.18 -7.28 -18.84
C GLY A 202 7.13 -6.18 -18.85
N ASP A 203 7.58 -4.94 -18.67
CA ASP A 203 6.95 -3.76 -19.26
C ASP A 203 5.61 -3.31 -18.66
N THR A 204 5.50 -3.31 -17.33
CA THR A 204 4.75 -2.27 -16.58
C THR A 204 5.24 -2.09 -15.13
N LYS A 205 6.53 -2.36 -14.92
CA LYS A 205 7.36 -1.45 -14.11
C LYS A 205 8.24 -0.62 -15.05
N GLU A 206 7.69 -0.18 -16.19
CA GLU A 206 7.89 1.24 -16.41
C GLU A 206 7.43 1.86 -15.11
N SER A 207 8.31 2.65 -14.50
CA SER A 207 7.84 3.82 -13.82
C SER A 207 6.65 4.37 -14.62
N SER A 208 5.43 3.98 -14.25
CA SER A 208 4.44 4.97 -13.92
C SER A 208 5.27 5.91 -13.07
N GLN A 209 5.75 6.98 -13.71
CA GLN A 209 6.06 8.19 -12.98
C GLN A 209 4.78 8.36 -12.19
N ASN A 210 4.82 7.92 -10.93
CA ASN A 210 3.64 7.85 -10.10
C ASN A 210 3.22 9.30 -10.00
N GLU A 211 2.30 9.69 -10.88
CA GLU A 211 1.93 11.07 -11.04
C GLU A 211 1.36 11.43 -9.68
N LEU A 212 1.94 12.45 -9.06
CA LEU A 212 1.48 12.96 -7.77
C LEU A 212 0.00 13.30 -7.94
N THR A 213 -0.87 12.40 -7.48
CA THR A 213 -2.30 12.60 -7.63
C THR A 213 -2.71 13.81 -6.80
N LEU A 214 -3.75 14.52 -7.25
CA LEU A 214 -4.30 15.67 -6.53
C LEU A 214 -4.59 15.32 -5.06
N SER A 215 -4.97 14.08 -4.77
CA SER A 215 -5.21 13.58 -3.41
C SER A 215 -4.00 13.71 -2.48
N ASN A 216 -2.77 13.51 -3.00
CA ASN A 216 -1.54 13.60 -2.19
C ASN A 216 -1.20 15.06 -1.83
N VAL A 217 -1.63 16.03 -2.66
CA VAL A 217 -1.34 17.47 -2.50
C VAL A 217 -2.55 18.25 -1.97
N ALA A 218 -3.73 17.63 -1.89
CA ALA A 218 -4.99 18.24 -1.44
C ALA A 218 -4.87 18.94 -0.08
N GLY A 219 -4.08 18.37 0.85
CA GLY A 219 -3.81 18.97 2.15
C GLY A 219 -3.23 20.39 2.08
N CYS A 220 -2.34 20.66 1.12
CA CYS A 220 -1.75 21.99 0.92
C CYS A 220 -2.81 23.02 0.51
N PHE A 221 -3.76 22.64 -0.34
CA PHE A 221 -4.85 23.53 -0.77
C PHE A 221 -5.78 23.89 0.38
N TYR A 222 -6.12 22.94 1.25
CA TYR A 222 -6.96 23.21 2.42
C TYR A 222 -6.29 24.19 3.40
N ILE A 223 -4.99 24.05 3.65
CA ILE A 223 -4.23 24.98 4.50
C ILE A 223 -4.19 26.37 3.89
N LEU A 224 -3.97 26.49 2.57
CA LEU A 224 -3.93 27.78 1.87
C LEU A 224 -5.28 28.51 1.97
N ILE A 225 -6.39 27.81 1.69
CA ILE A 225 -7.73 28.38 1.79
C ILE A 225 -8.04 28.79 3.24
N GLY A 226 -7.73 27.92 4.21
CA GLY A 226 -7.92 28.22 5.63
C GLY A 226 -7.12 29.45 6.09
N GLY A 227 -5.87 29.57 5.64
CA GLY A 227 -5.01 30.73 5.91
C GLY A 227 -5.56 32.02 5.31
N LEU A 228 -6.09 31.98 4.08
CA LEU A 228 -6.67 33.15 3.42
C LEU A 228 -7.95 33.62 4.13
N VAL A 229 -8.82 32.68 4.52
CA VAL A 229 -10.02 33.00 5.30
C VAL A 229 -9.66 33.62 6.65
N LEU A 230 -8.69 33.03 7.35
CA LEU A 230 -8.23 33.56 8.64
C LEU A 230 -7.64 34.97 8.50
N ALA A 231 -6.81 35.21 7.47
CA ALA A 231 -6.24 36.53 7.19
C ALA A 231 -7.34 37.58 6.91
N MET A 232 -8.36 37.21 6.13
CA MET A 232 -9.51 38.08 5.87
C MET A 232 -10.29 38.39 7.16
N VAL A 233 -10.50 37.42 8.04
CA VAL A 233 -11.17 37.64 9.33
C VAL A 233 -10.36 38.57 10.22
N VAL A 234 -9.04 38.37 10.34
CA VAL A 234 -8.17 39.25 11.13
C VAL A 234 -8.19 40.68 10.56
N ALA A 235 -8.10 40.85 9.24
CA ALA A 235 -8.17 42.16 8.60
C ALA A 235 -9.51 42.88 8.88
N LEU A 236 -10.63 42.15 8.81
CA LEU A 236 -11.95 42.69 9.15
C LEU A 236 -12.05 43.09 10.62
N LEU A 237 -11.53 42.26 11.54
CA LEU A 237 -11.52 42.56 12.97
C LEU A 237 -10.67 43.79 13.28
N GLU A 238 -9.47 43.90 12.70
CA GLU A 238 -8.62 45.08 12.85
C GLU A 238 -9.27 46.33 12.27
N PHE A 239 -9.92 46.22 11.11
CA PHE A 239 -10.64 47.33 10.50
C PHE A 239 -11.81 47.79 11.38
N CYS A 240 -12.62 46.86 11.89
CA CYS A 240 -13.70 47.18 12.82
C CYS A 240 -13.17 47.79 14.12
N TYR A 241 -12.07 47.28 14.68
CA TYR A 241 -11.47 47.79 15.89
C TYR A 241 -10.94 49.23 15.72
N LYS A 242 -10.19 49.49 14.64
CA LYS A 242 -9.71 50.84 14.30
C LYS A 242 -10.86 51.80 14.02
N ALA A 243 -11.86 51.40 13.23
CA ALA A 243 -13.03 52.22 12.95
C ALA A 243 -13.82 52.58 14.22
N ARG A 244 -13.95 51.64 15.17
CA ARG A 244 -14.58 51.90 16.48
C ARG A 244 -13.77 52.89 17.31
N ILE A 245 -12.45 52.73 17.37
CA ILE A 245 -11.57 53.66 18.11
C ILE A 245 -11.61 55.06 17.51
N GLU A 246 -11.56 55.19 16.19
CA GLU A 246 -11.62 56.49 15.51
C GLU A 246 -12.99 57.17 15.69
N ALA A 247 -14.10 56.42 15.64
CA ALA A 247 -15.44 56.95 15.92
C ALA A 247 -15.64 57.39 17.38
N VAL A 248 -14.95 56.76 18.34
CA VAL A 248 -14.95 57.20 19.75
C VAL A 248 -14.07 58.45 19.91
N ARG A 249 -12.90 58.50 19.26
CA ARG A 249 -12.00 59.66 19.32
C ARG A 249 -12.60 60.92 18.71
N SER A 250 -13.40 60.81 17.63
CA SER A 250 -14.10 61.96 17.04
C SER A 250 -15.20 62.52 17.95
N LYS A 251 -15.90 61.66 18.72
CA LYS A 251 -16.88 62.10 19.72
C LYS A 251 -16.27 62.86 20.91
N VAL A 252 -15.06 62.51 21.34
CA VAL A 252 -14.36 63.19 22.45
C VAL A 252 -13.83 64.58 22.06
N ARG A 253 -13.61 64.85 20.77
CA ARG A 253 -13.10 66.15 20.28
C ARG A 253 -14.22 67.18 20.00
N CYS A 254 -15.49 66.80 20.14
CA CYS A 254 -16.66 67.68 19.97
C CYS A 254 -17.32 68.08 21.32
N LEU A 255 -16.64 67.87 22.44
CA LEU A 255 -17.02 68.37 23.77
C LEU A 255 -16.01 69.41 24.23
#